data_AF-A0A820NB82-F1
#
_entry.id   AF-A0A820NB82-F1
#
_cell.length_a   1.000
_cell.length_b   1.000
_cell.length_c   1.000
_cell.angle_alpha   90.00
_cell.angle_beta   90.00
_cell.angle_gamma   90.00
#
_symmetry.space_group_name_H-M   'P 1'
#
loop_
_entity.id
_entity.type
_entity.pdbx_description
1 polymer ?
#
loop_
_entity_poly.entity_id
_entity_poly.type
_entity_poly.pdbx_seq_one_letter_code
_entity_poly.pdbx_strand_id
1 'polypeptide(L)'
;MPIIEDPNNPDAPFQCDSTPILLYLDAKYPQSSISLFPSSSSGQRQSVIDMCLRLDSELGLYTRRLAYVQLFNEKMSVISILLGEKFRWAYNPNDIRSRLISPFVACFMIARYRLHRIGEEHIREKTERILLEIVDRLRTHDYLIGEQFSAADLTFCSLVKPAMHVSYFHDDPRFQVIFDYHERIRQKYDPKYPNIYNFVEKIADEHRAQVKRNKNRLTTRIQGFIHQINFVQKLFFWIMTMAVSKIYAPSTDEQETLEFKIPSSSYNEQQPREAFNDQRITNNQSIWSMVTFLVRYLCHLYFTIPGQAAHLK
;
A
#
# COMPACT_ATOMS: atom_id res chain seq x y z
N MET A 1 5.86 19.85 -4.41
CA MET A 1 4.75 20.75 -4.78
C MET A 1 4.99 21.23 -6.18
N PRO A 2 3.93 21.41 -6.99
CA PRO A 2 4.10 21.98 -8.33
C PRO A 2 4.58 23.43 -8.21
N ILE A 3 5.54 23.79 -9.04
CA ILE A 3 6.07 25.15 -9.19
C ILE A 3 6.18 25.37 -10.69
N ILE A 4 5.74 26.54 -11.15
CA ILE A 4 5.96 26.97 -12.54
C ILE A 4 6.77 28.27 -12.53
N GLU A 5 7.75 28.30 -13.42
CA GLU A 5 8.53 29.47 -13.73
C GLU A 5 8.11 29.94 -15.11
N ASP A 6 7.97 31.25 -15.29
CA ASP A 6 7.59 31.80 -16.58
C ASP A 6 8.82 32.28 -17.33
N PRO A 7 9.30 31.53 -18.34
CA PRO A 7 10.53 31.89 -19.05
C PRO A 7 10.40 33.21 -19.83
N ASN A 8 9.17 33.66 -20.10
CA ASN A 8 8.92 34.90 -20.84
C ASN A 8 8.74 36.11 -19.92
N ASN A 9 8.71 35.92 -18.61
CA ASN A 9 8.64 37.00 -17.62
C ASN A 9 9.53 36.65 -16.42
N PRO A 10 10.86 36.90 -16.51
CA PRO A 10 11.80 36.54 -15.45
C PRO A 10 11.58 37.31 -14.15
N ASP A 11 10.84 38.42 -14.18
CA ASP A 11 10.47 39.21 -13.00
C ASP A 11 9.16 38.72 -12.35
N ALA A 12 8.43 37.80 -12.98
CA ALA A 12 7.23 37.22 -12.39
C ALA A 12 7.60 36.32 -11.19
N PRO A 13 6.90 36.46 -10.05
CA PRO A 13 7.14 35.56 -8.92
C PRO A 13 6.79 34.12 -9.31
N PHE A 14 7.58 33.17 -8.79
CA PHE A 14 7.28 31.75 -8.90
C PHE A 14 5.86 31.48 -8.40
N GLN A 15 5.05 30.82 -9.23
CA GLN A 15 3.73 30.39 -8.80
C GLN A 15 3.89 29.01 -8.17
N CYS A 16 3.59 28.95 -6.88
CA CYS A 16 3.55 27.73 -6.10
C CYS A 16 2.09 27.29 -5.92
N ASP A 17 1.88 25.98 -5.85
CA ASP A 17 0.57 25.33 -5.70
C ASP A 17 -0.30 25.30 -6.96
N SER A 18 -1.10 24.24 -7.06
CA SER A 18 -1.98 23.95 -8.20
C SER A 18 -2.93 25.10 -8.51
N THR A 19 -3.66 25.60 -7.51
CA THR A 19 -4.71 26.61 -7.72
C THR A 19 -4.14 27.97 -8.19
N PRO A 20 -3.11 28.55 -7.54
CA PRO A 20 -2.46 29.77 -8.03
C PRO A 20 -1.86 29.62 -9.43
N ILE A 21 -1.24 28.46 -9.73
CA ILE A 21 -0.73 28.16 -11.07
C ILE A 21 -1.86 28.21 -12.11
N LEU A 22 -3.02 27.59 -11.83
CA LEU A 22 -4.15 27.60 -12.75
C LEU A 22 -4.70 29.01 -12.97
N LEU A 23 -4.82 29.82 -11.92
CA LEU A 23 -5.26 31.21 -12.01
C LEU A 23 -4.28 32.08 -12.81
N TYR A 24 -2.98 31.87 -12.59
CA TYR A 24 -1.93 32.54 -13.34
C TYR A 24 -2.00 32.21 -14.84
N LEU A 25 -2.14 30.92 -15.18
CA LEU A 25 -2.23 30.47 -16.56
C LEU A 25 -3.50 30.97 -17.25
N ASP A 26 -4.65 30.98 -16.57
CA ASP A 26 -5.90 31.55 -17.08
C ASP A 26 -5.76 33.05 -17.38
N ALA A 27 -5.15 33.81 -16.47
CA ALA A 27 -4.91 35.24 -16.67
C ALA A 27 -3.91 35.53 -17.80
N LYS A 28 -2.88 34.69 -17.94
CA LYS A 28 -1.83 34.89 -18.95
C LYS A 28 -2.26 34.46 -20.36
N TYR A 29 -3.11 33.45 -20.48
CA TYR A 29 -3.51 32.87 -21.77
C TYR A 29 -5.04 32.92 -22.00
N PRO A 30 -5.65 34.12 -22.03
CA PRO A 30 -7.11 34.27 -22.17
C PRO A 30 -7.63 33.86 -23.54
N GLN A 31 -6.77 33.81 -24.56
CA GLN A 31 -7.13 33.38 -25.93
C GLN A 31 -6.99 31.87 -26.16
N SER A 32 -6.69 31.10 -25.12
CA SER A 32 -6.74 29.64 -25.23
C SER A 32 -8.18 29.21 -25.57
N SER A 33 -8.32 28.23 -26.46
CA SER A 33 -9.62 27.75 -26.95
C SER A 33 -10.51 27.13 -25.86
N ILE A 34 -9.96 26.95 -24.64
CA ILE A 34 -10.63 26.39 -23.48
C ILE A 34 -10.34 27.32 -22.29
N SER A 35 -11.32 28.11 -21.88
CA SER A 35 -11.23 28.89 -20.65
C SER A 35 -11.56 27.99 -19.46
N LEU A 36 -10.58 27.79 -18.56
CA LEU A 36 -10.72 26.90 -17.40
C LEU A 36 -11.60 27.51 -16.30
N PHE A 37 -11.76 28.82 -16.30
CA PHE A 37 -12.58 29.54 -15.35
C PHE A 37 -13.68 30.30 -16.09
N PRO A 38 -14.95 30.06 -15.78
CA PRO A 38 -16.06 30.83 -16.35
C PRO A 38 -15.87 32.33 -16.17
N SER A 39 -16.50 33.13 -17.03
CA SER A 39 -16.42 34.59 -16.98
C SER A 39 -16.80 35.13 -15.59
N SER A 40 -16.06 36.14 -15.13
CA SER A 40 -16.17 36.70 -13.77
C SER A 40 -17.56 37.21 -13.39
N SER A 41 -18.44 37.47 -14.37
CA SER A 41 -19.82 37.92 -14.16
C SER A 41 -20.80 36.83 -13.72
N SER A 42 -20.45 35.56 -13.89
CA SER A 42 -21.39 34.43 -13.74
C SER A 42 -21.53 33.87 -12.32
N GLY A 43 -20.74 34.33 -11.34
CA GLY A 43 -20.63 33.71 -10.01
C GLY A 43 -19.99 32.31 -10.00
N GLN A 44 -20.04 31.58 -11.12
CA GLN A 44 -19.49 30.24 -11.30
C GLN A 44 -17.96 30.22 -11.16
N ARG A 45 -17.26 31.32 -11.48
CA ARG A 45 -15.81 31.43 -11.28
C ARG A 45 -15.41 31.13 -9.84
N GLN A 46 -16.13 31.70 -8.87
CA GLN A 46 -15.86 31.47 -7.46
C GLN A 46 -16.17 30.02 -7.07
N SER A 47 -17.27 29.47 -7.55
CA SER A 47 -17.63 28.06 -7.31
C SER A 47 -16.57 27.07 -7.83
N VAL A 48 -15.94 27.36 -8.98
CA VAL A 48 -14.81 26.56 -9.49
C VAL A 48 -13.62 26.63 -8.54
N ILE A 49 -13.24 27.83 -8.09
CA ILE A 49 -12.12 28.02 -7.15
C ILE A 49 -12.40 27.30 -5.82
N ASP A 50 -13.59 27.47 -5.26
CA ASP A 50 -13.98 26.83 -4.00
C ASP A 50 -13.96 25.30 -4.12
N MET A 51 -14.43 24.77 -5.25
CA MET A 51 -14.36 23.34 -5.54
C MET A 51 -12.91 22.85 -5.64
N CYS A 52 -12.02 23.57 -6.31
CA CYS A 52 -10.60 23.22 -6.38
C CYS A 52 -9.96 23.16 -4.98
N LEU A 53 -10.19 24.19 -4.15
CA LEU A 53 -9.64 24.27 -2.80
C LEU A 53 -10.18 23.15 -1.89
N ARG A 54 -11.48 22.84 -1.98
CA ARG A 54 -12.09 21.73 -1.25
C ARG A 54 -11.50 20.39 -1.69
N LEU A 55 -11.37 20.16 -2.99
CA LEU A 55 -10.79 18.93 -3.51
C LEU A 55 -9.32 18.77 -3.09
N ASP A 56 -8.50 19.82 -3.16
CA ASP A 56 -7.09 19.78 -2.76
C ASP A 56 -6.92 19.50 -1.26
N SER A 57 -7.73 20.14 -0.42
CA SER A 57 -7.65 20.03 1.04
C SER A 57 -8.23 18.72 1.60
N GLU A 58 -9.33 18.24 1.03
CA GLU A 58 -10.03 17.04 1.50
C GLU A 58 -9.66 15.82 0.64
N LEU A 59 -10.14 15.79 -0.60
CA LEU A 59 -10.06 14.60 -1.45
C LEU A 59 -8.60 14.22 -1.74
N GLY A 60 -7.77 15.19 -2.12
CA GLY A 60 -6.36 14.95 -2.45
C GLY A 60 -5.57 14.39 -1.27
N LEU A 61 -5.87 14.83 -0.04
CA LEU A 61 -5.23 14.29 1.17
C LEU A 61 -5.74 12.88 1.50
N TYR A 62 -7.06 12.68 1.46
CA TYR A 62 -7.68 11.42 1.89
C TYR A 62 -7.35 10.26 0.94
N THR A 63 -7.48 10.50 -0.36
CA THR A 63 -7.23 9.48 -1.40
C THR A 63 -5.78 9.01 -1.38
N ARG A 64 -4.80 9.93 -1.23
CA ARG A 64 -3.38 9.57 -1.08
C ARG A 64 -3.14 8.72 0.16
N ARG A 65 -3.73 9.06 1.30
CA ARG A 65 -3.57 8.29 2.55
C ARG A 65 -4.09 6.86 2.40
N LEU A 66 -5.27 6.70 1.81
CA LEU A 66 -5.86 5.39 1.55
C LEU A 66 -5.03 4.58 0.53
N ALA A 67 -4.62 5.23 -0.56
CA ALA A 67 -3.78 4.61 -1.58
C ALA A 67 -2.43 4.15 -0.99
N TYR A 68 -1.78 4.96 -0.16
CA TYR A 68 -0.52 4.56 0.48
C TYR A 68 -0.70 3.35 1.38
N VAL A 69 -1.75 3.30 2.22
CA VAL A 69 -2.00 2.10 3.04
C VAL A 69 -2.15 0.86 2.18
N GLN A 70 -2.93 0.94 1.10
CA GLN A 70 -3.10 -0.20 0.22
C GLN A 70 -1.79 -0.58 -0.49
N LEU A 71 -1.02 0.40 -0.96
CA LEU A 71 0.28 0.17 -1.59
C LEU A 71 1.30 -0.44 -0.63
N PHE A 72 1.33 0.00 0.64
CA PHE A 72 2.18 -0.59 1.67
C PHE A 72 1.79 -2.05 1.96
N ASN A 73 0.49 -2.36 1.97
CA ASN A 73 0.01 -3.71 2.26
C ASN A 73 0.16 -4.68 1.08
N GLU A 74 -0.04 -4.21 -0.16
CA GLU A 74 -0.17 -5.09 -1.33
C GLU A 74 1.00 -4.99 -2.31
N LYS A 75 1.63 -3.82 -2.44
CA LYS A 75 2.47 -3.44 -3.58
C LYS A 75 3.69 -2.62 -3.14
N MET A 76 4.47 -3.12 -2.17
CA MET A 76 5.69 -2.46 -1.67
C MET A 76 6.67 -2.06 -2.78
N SER A 77 6.75 -2.82 -3.88
CA SER A 77 7.58 -2.50 -5.03
C SER A 77 7.11 -1.26 -5.81
N VAL A 78 5.83 -0.91 -5.78
CA VAL A 78 5.26 0.25 -6.49
C VAL A 78 5.61 1.57 -5.81
N ILE A 79 5.90 1.55 -4.50
CA ILE A 79 6.39 2.73 -3.77
C ILE A 79 7.70 3.25 -4.39
N SER A 80 8.55 2.35 -4.89
CA SER A 80 9.80 2.72 -5.59
C SER A 80 9.56 3.55 -6.86
N ILE A 81 8.41 3.34 -7.52
CA ILE A 81 8.00 4.07 -8.72
C ILE A 81 7.42 5.43 -8.31
N LEU A 82 6.60 5.47 -7.24
CA LEU A 82 5.97 6.69 -6.75
C LEU A 82 6.95 7.70 -6.14
N LEU A 83 8.02 7.22 -5.50
CA LEU A 83 9.09 8.08 -4.97
C LEU A 83 10.00 8.63 -6.09
N GLY A 84 9.78 8.21 -7.34
CA GLY A 84 10.52 8.68 -8.50
C GLY A 84 11.84 7.97 -8.73
N GLU A 85 12.41 8.13 -9.93
CA GLU A 85 13.63 7.42 -10.34
C GLU A 85 14.81 7.67 -9.40
N LYS A 86 14.88 8.87 -8.79
CA LYS A 86 15.91 9.25 -7.81
C LYS A 86 15.92 8.38 -6.55
N PHE A 87 14.82 7.70 -6.22
CA PHE A 87 14.70 6.81 -5.06
C PHE A 87 14.44 5.34 -5.46
N ARG A 88 14.51 5.00 -6.76
CA ARG A 88 14.34 3.63 -7.26
C ARG A 88 15.33 2.65 -6.61
N TRP A 89 16.56 3.11 -6.33
CA TRP A 89 17.59 2.31 -5.66
C TRP A 89 17.21 1.94 -4.22
N ALA A 90 16.42 2.78 -3.53
CA ALA A 90 16.04 2.56 -2.13
C ALA A 90 15.07 1.39 -1.91
N TYR A 91 14.61 0.76 -3.00
CA TYR A 91 13.64 -0.34 -2.96
C TYR A 91 14.01 -1.52 -3.88
N ASN A 92 15.25 -1.58 -4.38
CA ASN A 92 15.72 -2.75 -5.12
C ASN A 92 15.97 -3.91 -4.14
N PRO A 93 15.18 -5.00 -4.15
CA PRO A 93 15.30 -6.07 -3.15
C PRO A 93 16.66 -6.79 -3.18
N ASN A 94 17.41 -6.67 -4.27
CA ASN A 94 18.73 -7.24 -4.44
C ASN A 94 19.86 -6.36 -3.88
N ASP A 95 19.58 -5.08 -3.62
CA ASP A 95 20.52 -4.16 -2.96
C ASP A 95 20.36 -4.26 -1.43
N ILE A 96 21.46 -4.35 -0.70
CA ILE A 96 21.42 -4.37 0.77
C ILE A 96 21.07 -3.00 1.35
N ARG A 97 21.42 -1.90 0.65
CA ARG A 97 21.13 -0.53 1.10
C ARG A 97 19.63 -0.26 1.13
N SER A 98 18.90 -0.79 0.14
CA SER A 98 17.44 -0.67 0.07
C SER A 98 16.76 -1.34 1.27
N ARG A 99 17.23 -2.51 1.69
CA ARG A 99 16.67 -3.24 2.84
C ARG A 99 16.87 -2.47 4.15
N LEU A 100 17.97 -1.73 4.26
CA LEU A 100 18.26 -0.89 5.42
C LEU A 100 17.46 0.42 5.41
N ILE A 101 17.28 1.04 4.23
CA ILE A 101 16.66 2.38 4.10
C ILE A 101 15.13 2.32 3.98
N SER A 102 14.58 1.27 3.36
CA SER A 102 13.14 1.08 3.18
C SER A 102 12.29 1.21 4.47
N PRO A 103 12.68 0.69 5.65
CA PRO A 103 11.90 0.91 6.88
C PRO A 103 11.87 2.38 7.32
N PHE A 104 12.97 3.13 7.12
CA PHE A 104 13.00 4.56 7.43
C PHE A 104 12.08 5.36 6.52
N VAL A 105 12.08 5.05 5.22
CA VAL A 105 11.19 5.71 4.26
C VAL A 105 9.72 5.36 4.56
N ALA A 106 9.43 4.10 4.88
CA ALA A 106 8.09 3.68 5.30
C ALA A 106 7.65 4.40 6.58
N CYS A 107 8.52 4.48 7.59
CA CYS A 107 8.24 5.20 8.84
C CYS A 107 8.02 6.70 8.59
N PHE A 108 8.86 7.32 7.76
CA PHE A 108 8.70 8.71 7.36
C PHE A 108 7.35 8.94 6.69
N MET A 109 6.92 8.07 5.77
CA MET A 109 5.61 8.18 5.13
C MET A 109 4.45 7.98 6.12
N ILE A 110 4.54 6.99 7.02
CA ILE A 110 3.53 6.75 8.06
C ILE A 110 3.37 7.98 8.96
N ALA A 111 4.48 8.62 9.36
CA ALA A 111 4.48 9.82 10.17
C ALA A 111 3.96 11.04 9.39
N ARG A 112 4.53 11.30 8.20
CA ARG A 112 4.21 12.45 7.33
C ARG A 112 2.74 12.49 6.94
N TYR A 113 2.14 11.34 6.65
CA TYR A 113 0.76 11.20 6.21
C TYR A 113 -0.19 10.71 7.31
N ARG A 114 0.30 10.59 8.56
CA ARG A 114 -0.48 10.13 9.72
C ARG A 114 -1.29 8.86 9.42
N LEU A 115 -0.66 7.88 8.76
CA LEU A 115 -1.38 6.68 8.29
C LEU A 115 -1.96 5.87 9.47
N HIS A 116 -1.34 5.97 10.65
CA HIS A 116 -1.83 5.35 11.89
C HIS A 116 -3.23 5.85 12.34
N ARG A 117 -3.67 7.04 11.91
CA ARG A 117 -4.97 7.63 12.33
C ARG A 117 -6.09 7.43 11.32
N ILE A 118 -5.89 6.66 10.25
CA ILE A 118 -6.88 6.55 9.17
C ILE A 118 -8.21 5.99 9.66
N GLY A 119 -8.17 4.99 10.56
CA GLY A 119 -9.37 4.41 11.16
C GLY A 119 -10.09 5.37 12.10
N GLU A 120 -9.35 6.04 12.99
CA GLU A 120 -9.90 7.01 13.96
C GLU A 120 -10.53 8.23 13.27
N GLU A 121 -9.95 8.69 12.16
CA GLU A 121 -10.38 9.90 11.47
C GLU A 121 -11.49 9.66 10.44
N HIS A 122 -11.99 8.41 10.32
CA HIS A 122 -13.01 7.99 9.36
C HIS A 122 -12.72 8.45 7.92
N ILE A 123 -11.45 8.36 7.52
CA ILE A 123 -10.97 8.89 6.23
C ILE A 123 -11.63 8.18 5.05
N ARG A 124 -11.91 6.88 5.19
CA ARG A 124 -12.59 6.09 4.17
C ARG A 124 -14.02 6.59 3.96
N GLU A 125 -14.78 6.74 5.04
CA GLU A 125 -16.18 7.20 5.01
C GLU A 125 -16.29 8.64 4.50
N LYS A 126 -15.34 9.51 4.87
CA LYS A 126 -15.25 10.88 4.33
C LYS A 126 -14.96 10.90 2.84
N THR A 127 -14.02 10.06 2.39
CA THR A 127 -13.70 9.92 0.96
C THR A 127 -14.91 9.41 0.20
N GLU A 128 -15.54 8.34 0.69
CA GLU A 128 -16.77 7.78 0.10
C GLU A 128 -17.87 8.83 -0.03
N ARG A 129 -18.11 9.63 1.02
CA ARG A 129 -19.11 10.70 0.97
C ARG A 129 -18.83 11.73 -0.13
N ILE A 130 -17.58 12.21 -0.24
CA ILE A 130 -17.20 13.18 -1.27
C ILE A 130 -17.34 12.56 -2.67
N LEU A 131 -16.91 11.31 -2.85
CA LEU A 131 -17.03 10.64 -4.14
C LEU A 131 -18.49 10.40 -4.52
N LEU A 132 -19.36 10.02 -3.58
CA LEU A 132 -20.80 9.84 -3.85
C LEU A 132 -21.48 11.17 -4.22
N GLU A 133 -21.15 12.28 -3.55
CA GLU A 133 -21.62 13.61 -3.94
C GLU A 133 -21.23 13.96 -5.38
N ILE A 134 -20.01 13.59 -5.77
CA ILE A 134 -19.52 13.79 -7.15
C ILE A 134 -20.23 12.86 -8.13
N VAL A 135 -20.48 11.60 -7.78
CA VAL A 135 -21.25 10.65 -8.61
C VAL A 135 -22.64 11.21 -8.90
N ASP A 136 -23.35 11.69 -7.87
CA ASP A 136 -24.71 12.21 -8.05
C ASP A 136 -24.72 13.44 -8.96
N ARG A 137 -23.68 14.26 -8.90
CA ARG A 137 -23.50 15.39 -9.81
C ARG A 137 -23.23 14.95 -11.25
N LEU A 138 -22.30 14.01 -11.45
CA LEU A 138 -21.90 13.50 -12.77
C LEU A 138 -22.98 12.66 -13.46
N ARG A 139 -23.97 12.17 -12.71
CA ARG A 139 -25.16 11.51 -13.29
C ARG A 139 -26.08 12.48 -14.03
N THR A 140 -26.06 13.75 -13.65
CA THR A 140 -26.98 14.78 -14.16
C THR A 140 -26.28 15.84 -15.00
N HIS A 141 -24.97 15.96 -14.89
CA HIS A 141 -24.16 16.97 -15.56
C HIS A 141 -22.93 16.35 -16.23
N ASP A 142 -22.51 16.94 -17.35
CA ASP A 142 -21.32 16.49 -18.08
C ASP A 142 -20.00 16.94 -17.43
N TYR A 143 -20.04 17.96 -16.57
CA TYR A 143 -18.89 18.52 -15.86
C TYR A 143 -19.25 18.81 -14.40
N LEU A 144 -18.24 19.02 -13.55
CA LEU A 144 -18.43 19.28 -12.14
C LEU A 144 -19.03 20.65 -11.86
N ILE A 145 -18.73 21.68 -12.65
CA ILE A 145 -19.29 23.02 -12.45
C ILE A 145 -19.68 23.60 -13.81
N GLY A 146 -20.97 23.90 -13.99
CA GLY A 146 -21.49 24.47 -15.23
C GLY A 146 -21.57 23.45 -16.37
N GLU A 147 -21.53 23.94 -17.61
CA GLU A 147 -21.76 23.16 -18.83
C GLU A 147 -20.47 22.90 -19.64
N GLN A 148 -19.32 23.36 -19.15
CA GLN A 148 -18.03 23.24 -19.83
C GLN A 148 -16.93 22.74 -18.90
N PHE A 149 -15.89 22.19 -19.52
CA PHE A 149 -14.69 21.76 -18.79
C PHE A 149 -14.03 22.93 -18.08
N SER A 150 -13.73 22.74 -16.80
CA SER A 150 -13.21 23.77 -15.92
C SER A 150 -11.99 23.30 -15.12
N ALA A 151 -11.35 24.23 -14.39
CA ALA A 151 -10.30 23.92 -13.44
C ALA A 151 -10.74 22.91 -12.36
N ALA A 152 -12.03 22.86 -12.00
CA ALA A 152 -12.56 21.90 -11.03
C ALA A 152 -12.48 20.46 -11.56
N ASP A 153 -12.78 20.27 -12.84
CA ASP A 153 -12.73 18.96 -13.51
C ASP A 153 -11.29 18.46 -13.62
N LEU A 154 -10.38 19.35 -14.02
CA LEU A 154 -8.94 19.07 -14.08
C LEU A 154 -8.40 18.70 -12.69
N THR A 155 -8.77 19.45 -11.67
CA THR A 155 -8.35 19.22 -10.28
C THR A 155 -8.88 17.89 -9.78
N PHE A 156 -10.17 17.61 -9.97
CA PHE A 156 -10.77 16.33 -9.59
C PHE A 156 -10.09 15.15 -10.28
N CYS A 157 -9.93 15.20 -11.61
CA CYS A 157 -9.29 14.12 -12.36
C CYS A 157 -7.84 13.90 -11.92
N SER A 158 -7.14 14.97 -11.50
CA SER A 158 -5.78 14.86 -10.99
C SER A 158 -5.72 14.22 -9.60
N LEU A 159 -6.70 14.51 -8.73
CA LEU A 159 -6.68 14.10 -7.33
C LEU A 159 -7.42 12.79 -7.05
N VAL A 160 -8.33 12.36 -7.91
CA VAL A 160 -9.07 11.10 -7.72
C VAL A 160 -8.24 9.86 -8.06
N LYS A 161 -7.18 10.04 -8.86
CA LYS A 161 -6.28 8.98 -9.33
C LYS A 161 -5.82 8.00 -8.24
N PRO A 162 -5.37 8.44 -7.05
CA PRO A 162 -4.98 7.51 -5.99
C PRO A 162 -6.14 6.63 -5.50
N ALA A 163 -7.37 7.14 -5.49
CA ALA A 163 -8.56 6.38 -5.09
C ALA A 163 -8.88 5.24 -6.05
N MET A 164 -8.56 5.42 -7.34
CA MET A 164 -8.75 4.38 -8.37
C MET A 164 -7.90 3.12 -8.11
N HIS A 165 -6.86 3.22 -7.27
CA HIS A 165 -6.04 2.07 -6.87
C HIS A 165 -6.50 1.40 -5.58
N VAL A 166 -7.47 1.99 -4.89
CA VAL A 166 -7.97 1.42 -3.64
C VAL A 166 -9.07 0.43 -4.01
N SER A 167 -8.86 -0.85 -3.76
CA SER A 167 -9.79 -1.93 -4.16
C SER A 167 -11.22 -1.64 -3.71
N TYR A 168 -11.40 -1.07 -2.52
CA TYR A 168 -12.71 -0.68 -2.01
C TYR A 168 -13.48 0.26 -2.95
N PHE A 169 -12.82 1.22 -3.58
CA PHE A 169 -13.46 2.14 -4.54
C PHE A 169 -13.43 1.59 -5.96
N HIS A 170 -12.35 0.90 -6.34
CA HIS A 170 -12.17 0.35 -7.67
C HIS A 170 -13.23 -0.72 -8.00
N ASP A 171 -13.50 -1.63 -7.06
CA ASP A 171 -14.34 -2.80 -7.30
C ASP A 171 -15.84 -2.51 -7.09
N ASP A 172 -16.18 -1.34 -6.55
CA ASP A 172 -17.57 -0.95 -6.29
C ASP A 172 -18.22 -0.28 -7.51
N PRO A 173 -19.31 -0.85 -8.06
CA PRO A 173 -20.00 -0.31 -9.24
C PRO A 173 -20.46 1.14 -9.11
N ARG A 174 -20.71 1.62 -7.89
CA ARG A 174 -21.19 2.99 -7.65
C ARG A 174 -20.19 4.04 -8.11
N PHE A 175 -18.89 3.74 -8.05
CA PHE A 175 -17.83 4.68 -8.42
C PHE A 175 -17.37 4.55 -9.87
N GLN A 176 -17.90 3.59 -10.65
CA GLN A 176 -17.52 3.45 -12.06
C GLN A 176 -17.83 4.70 -12.88
N VAL A 177 -18.90 5.42 -12.53
CA VAL A 177 -19.24 6.73 -13.13
C VAL A 177 -18.07 7.72 -13.06
N ILE A 178 -17.32 7.72 -11.96
CA ILE A 178 -16.15 8.58 -11.78
C ILE A 178 -15.00 8.14 -12.69
N PHE A 179 -14.78 6.83 -12.82
CA PHE A 179 -13.69 6.30 -13.63
C PHE A 179 -13.95 6.51 -15.12
N ASP A 180 -15.19 6.29 -15.56
CA ASP A 180 -15.65 6.61 -16.90
C ASP A 180 -15.52 8.12 -17.18
N TYR A 181 -15.90 8.96 -16.21
CA TYR A 181 -15.71 10.40 -16.30
C TYR A 181 -14.24 10.79 -16.45
N HIS A 182 -13.37 10.28 -15.58
CA HIS A 182 -11.93 10.53 -15.64
C HIS A 182 -11.35 10.11 -16.99
N GLU A 183 -11.70 8.93 -17.49
CA GLU A 183 -11.23 8.43 -18.78
C GLU A 183 -11.76 9.25 -19.95
N ARG A 184 -13.04 9.68 -19.91
CA ARG A 184 -13.62 10.59 -20.90
C ARG A 184 -12.87 11.92 -20.97
N ILE A 185 -12.61 12.54 -19.83
CA ILE A 185 -11.85 13.80 -19.74
C ILE A 185 -10.42 13.59 -20.27
N ARG A 186 -9.76 12.50 -19.87
CA ARG A 186 -8.42 12.16 -20.37
C ARG A 186 -8.41 12.00 -21.89
N GLN A 187 -9.31 11.20 -22.46
CA GLN A 187 -9.36 10.98 -23.91
C GLN A 187 -9.60 12.28 -24.68
N LYS A 188 -10.41 13.19 -24.14
CA LYS A 188 -10.73 14.47 -24.79
C LYS A 188 -9.61 15.50 -24.70
N TYR A 189 -8.98 15.65 -23.54
CA TYR A 189 -8.04 16.75 -23.26
C TYR A 189 -6.57 16.31 -23.17
N ASP A 190 -6.30 15.01 -22.99
CA ASP A 190 -4.97 14.44 -22.94
C ASP A 190 -4.87 13.03 -23.61
N PRO A 191 -5.15 12.92 -24.91
CA PRO A 191 -5.14 11.63 -25.60
C PRO A 191 -3.74 11.04 -25.77
N LYS A 192 -2.69 11.87 -25.71
CA LYS A 192 -1.32 11.49 -26.06
C LYS A 192 -0.63 10.64 -25.00
N TYR A 193 -0.93 10.86 -23.73
CA TYR A 193 -0.30 10.07 -22.68
C TYR A 193 -1.11 8.79 -22.43
N PRO A 194 -0.51 7.61 -22.67
CA PRO A 194 -1.17 6.36 -22.32
C PRO A 194 -1.45 6.36 -20.82
N ASN A 195 -2.53 5.70 -20.41
CA ASN A 195 -2.86 5.58 -19.00
C ASN A 195 -1.68 4.90 -18.27
N ILE A 196 -0.84 5.70 -17.59
CA ILE A 196 0.32 5.23 -16.82
C ILE A 196 -0.11 4.19 -15.78
N TYR A 197 -1.38 4.19 -15.38
CA TYR A 197 -1.93 3.24 -14.44
C TYR A 197 -2.11 1.84 -15.02
N ASN A 198 -2.48 1.70 -16.29
CA ASN A 198 -2.47 0.40 -16.96
C ASN A 198 -1.05 -0.20 -16.97
N PHE A 199 -0.04 0.66 -17.06
CA PHE A 199 1.36 0.25 -16.97
C PHE A 199 1.77 -0.16 -15.54
N VAL A 200 1.36 0.59 -14.51
CA VAL A 200 1.63 0.26 -13.10
C VAL A 200 0.89 -1.03 -12.68
N GLU A 201 -0.35 -1.22 -13.10
CA GLU A 201 -1.10 -2.46 -12.86
C GLU A 201 -0.45 -3.66 -13.53
N LYS A 202 -0.05 -3.51 -14.80
CA LYS A 202 0.69 -4.55 -15.51
C LYS A 202 1.97 -4.95 -14.77
N ILE A 203 2.76 -3.98 -14.28
CA ILE A 203 3.96 -4.24 -13.47
C ILE A 203 3.60 -4.96 -12.16
N ALA A 204 2.53 -4.52 -11.49
CA ALA A 204 2.09 -5.13 -10.25
C ALA A 204 1.64 -6.58 -10.46
N ASP A 205 0.94 -6.88 -11.55
CA ASP A 205 0.50 -8.22 -11.92
C ASP A 205 1.65 -9.13 -12.31
N GLU A 206 2.61 -8.61 -13.07
CA GLU A 206 3.86 -9.33 -13.38
C GLU A 206 4.63 -9.67 -12.10
N HIS A 207 4.73 -8.73 -11.16
CA HIS A 207 5.35 -8.95 -9.87
C HIS A 207 4.58 -9.99 -9.03
N ARG A 208 3.24 -9.93 -8.99
CA ARG A 208 2.39 -10.95 -8.34
C ARG A 208 2.62 -12.34 -8.92
N ALA A 209 2.66 -12.45 -10.25
CA ALA A 209 2.94 -13.71 -10.94
C ALA A 209 4.34 -14.23 -10.60
N GLN A 210 5.35 -13.35 -10.53
CA GLN A 210 6.72 -13.71 -10.19
C GLN A 210 6.85 -14.17 -8.73
N VAL A 211 6.23 -13.46 -7.77
CA VAL A 211 6.21 -13.86 -6.35
C VAL A 211 5.52 -15.21 -6.18
N LYS A 212 4.39 -15.44 -6.86
CA LYS A 212 3.69 -16.74 -6.85
C LYS A 212 4.58 -17.86 -7.41
N ARG A 213 5.29 -17.63 -8.52
CA ARG A 213 6.26 -18.58 -9.10
C ARG A 213 7.41 -18.87 -8.12
N ASN A 214 7.97 -17.86 -7.48
CA ASN A 214 9.06 -18.01 -6.52
C ASN A 214 8.63 -18.77 -5.26
N LYS A 215 7.44 -18.46 -4.73
CA LYS A 215 6.85 -19.18 -3.59
C LYS A 215 6.66 -20.66 -3.93
N ASN A 216 6.11 -20.95 -5.10
CA ASN A 216 5.94 -22.34 -5.57
C ASN A 216 7.27 -23.07 -5.73
N ARG A 217 8.32 -22.43 -6.26
CA ARG A 217 9.67 -23.04 -6.34
C ARG A 217 10.26 -23.30 -4.96
N LEU A 218 10.05 -22.40 -4.00
CA LEU A 218 10.53 -22.56 -2.64
C LEU A 218 9.81 -23.70 -1.92
N THR A 219 8.49 -23.81 -2.07
CA THR A 219 7.71 -24.91 -1.47
C THR A 219 8.10 -26.26 -2.07
N THR A 220 8.37 -26.34 -3.39
CA THR A 220 8.88 -27.58 -4.00
C THR A 220 10.28 -27.95 -3.48
N ARG A 221 11.17 -26.98 -3.29
CA ARG A 221 12.51 -27.23 -2.72
C ARG A 221 12.45 -27.65 -1.25
N ILE A 222 11.59 -27.00 -0.45
CA ILE A 222 11.38 -27.35 0.95
C ILE A 222 10.72 -28.72 1.07
N GLN A 223 9.74 -29.06 0.23
CA GLN A 223 9.17 -30.42 0.18
C GLN A 223 10.21 -31.47 -0.20
N GLY A 224 11.08 -31.19 -1.17
CA GLY A 224 12.19 -32.08 -1.50
C GLY A 224 13.15 -32.30 -0.33
N PHE A 225 13.46 -31.23 0.42
CA PHE A 225 14.33 -31.29 1.59
C PHE A 225 13.69 -32.05 2.76
N ILE A 226 12.39 -31.84 3.01
CA ILE A 226 11.61 -32.59 4.01
C ILE A 226 11.56 -34.08 3.65
N HIS A 227 11.44 -34.43 2.35
CA HIS A 227 11.44 -35.81 1.91
C HIS A 227 12.80 -36.49 2.13
N GLN A 228 13.91 -35.77 1.93
CA GLN A 228 15.26 -36.27 2.22
C GLN A 228 15.49 -36.46 3.73
N ILE A 229 15.04 -35.54 4.57
CA ILE A 229 15.13 -35.68 6.03
C ILE A 229 14.34 -36.89 6.52
N ASN A 230 13.11 -37.08 6.04
CA ASN A 230 12.28 -38.23 6.38
C ASN A 230 12.91 -39.56 5.92
N PHE A 231 13.60 -39.57 4.78
CA PHE A 231 14.33 -40.75 4.29
C PHE A 231 15.50 -41.12 5.21
N VAL A 232 16.31 -40.13 5.60
CA VAL A 232 17.44 -40.33 6.52
C VAL A 232 16.96 -40.81 7.90
N GLN A 233 15.87 -40.23 8.42
CA GLN A 233 15.28 -40.67 9.69
C GLN A 233 14.79 -42.12 9.64
N LYS A 234 14.10 -42.52 8.56
CA LYS A 234 13.65 -43.91 8.39
C LYS A 234 14.83 -44.88 8.25
N LEU A 235 15.87 -44.50 7.51
CA LEU A 235 17.08 -45.31 7.34
C LEU A 235 17.81 -45.50 8.69
N PHE A 236 17.95 -44.42 9.46
CA PHE A 236 18.53 -44.48 10.80
C PHE A 236 17.73 -45.40 11.73
N PHE A 237 16.40 -45.27 11.74
CA PHE A 237 15.54 -46.12 12.56
C PHE A 237 15.66 -47.59 12.18
N TRP A 238 15.70 -47.90 10.87
CA TRP A 238 15.90 -49.26 10.37
C TRP A 238 17.25 -49.86 10.78
N ILE A 239 18.34 -49.09 10.67
CA ILE A 239 19.68 -49.50 11.12
C ILE A 239 19.68 -49.80 12.63
N MET A 240 19.07 -48.93 13.43
CA MET A 240 18.96 -49.12 14.87
C MET A 240 18.13 -50.36 15.23
N THR A 241 17.00 -50.60 14.55
CA THR A 241 16.19 -51.80 14.76
C THR A 241 16.98 -53.07 14.42
N MET A 242 17.74 -53.06 13.32
CA MET A 242 18.62 -54.18 12.94
C MET A 242 19.73 -54.42 13.97
N ALA A 243 20.37 -53.36 14.47
CA ALA A 243 21.40 -53.44 15.49
C ALA A 243 20.85 -53.99 16.82
N VAL A 244 19.68 -53.50 17.27
CA VAL A 244 19.02 -54.00 18.48
C VAL A 244 18.60 -55.46 18.31
N SER A 245 18.09 -55.88 17.14
CA SER A 245 17.72 -57.29 16.92
C SER A 245 18.93 -58.24 16.92
N LYS A 246 20.13 -57.76 16.55
CA LYS A 246 21.37 -58.53 16.66
C LYS A 246 21.90 -58.62 18.08
N ILE A 247 21.70 -57.58 18.88
CA ILE A 247 22.15 -57.53 20.28
C ILE A 247 21.18 -58.31 21.18
N TYR A 248 19.89 -58.30 20.86
CA TYR A 248 18.83 -59.01 21.57
C TYR A 248 18.37 -60.28 20.84
N ALA A 249 19.21 -60.86 19.97
CA ALA A 249 18.95 -62.21 19.50
C ALA A 249 18.96 -63.12 20.74
N PRO A 250 17.81 -63.69 21.14
CA PRO A 250 17.74 -64.44 22.39
C PRO A 250 18.67 -65.64 22.27
N SER A 251 19.61 -65.76 23.21
CA SER A 251 20.25 -67.05 23.46
C SER A 251 19.13 -68.05 23.76
N THR A 252 19.15 -69.19 23.08
CA THR A 252 18.09 -70.21 23.04
C THR A 252 17.77 -70.92 24.36
N ASP A 253 18.20 -70.38 25.50
CA ASP A 253 17.93 -70.91 26.82
C ASP A 253 17.21 -69.83 27.64
N GLU A 254 16.14 -70.22 28.34
CA GLU A 254 15.20 -69.39 29.13
C GLU A 254 13.95 -68.89 28.37
N GLN A 255 13.11 -69.86 27.97
CA GLN A 255 11.66 -69.67 28.05
C GLN A 255 11.18 -70.18 29.41
N GLU A 256 11.06 -69.30 30.40
CA GLU A 256 10.24 -69.57 31.59
C GLU A 256 9.17 -68.49 31.76
N THR A 257 7.96 -68.98 31.94
CA THR A 257 6.67 -68.33 31.82
C THR A 257 6.41 -67.29 32.90
N LEU A 258 6.09 -66.05 32.50
CA LEU A 258 5.43 -65.07 33.37
C LEU A 258 4.20 -64.50 32.67
N GLU A 259 3.04 -65.09 32.97
CA GLU A 259 1.72 -64.51 32.71
C GLU A 259 1.56 -63.22 33.54
N PHE A 260 1.58 -62.06 32.88
CA PHE A 260 1.23 -60.79 33.51
C PHE A 260 -0.17 -60.35 33.09
N LYS A 261 -1.09 -60.41 34.06
CA LYS A 261 -2.51 -60.04 33.97
C LYS A 261 -2.65 -58.51 33.94
N ILE A 262 -3.23 -57.96 32.88
CA ILE A 262 -3.55 -56.52 32.77
C ILE A 262 -4.93 -56.26 33.40
N PRO A 263 -5.07 -55.32 34.35
CA PRO A 263 -6.37 -54.82 34.77
C PRO A 263 -6.86 -53.73 33.82
N SER A 264 -8.06 -53.93 33.30
CA SER A 264 -8.87 -52.96 32.56
C SER A 264 -9.20 -51.75 33.42
N SER A 265 -8.76 -50.55 33.03
CA SER A 265 -9.21 -49.28 33.60
C SER A 265 -9.86 -48.42 32.52
N SER A 266 -11.09 -48.03 32.80
CA SER A 266 -12.06 -47.34 31.98
C SER A 266 -11.77 -45.84 31.81
N TYR A 267 -12.05 -45.37 30.61
CA TYR A 267 -12.20 -43.97 30.19
C TYR A 267 -13.04 -43.12 31.15
N ASN A 268 -12.67 -41.83 31.29
CA ASN A 268 -13.65 -40.76 31.44
C ASN A 268 -13.17 -39.45 30.79
N GLU A 269 -13.88 -39.06 29.73
CA GLU A 269 -13.81 -37.78 29.02
C GLU A 269 -14.80 -36.82 29.70
N GLN A 270 -14.37 -35.59 30.03
CA GLN A 270 -15.19 -34.36 30.02
C GLN A 270 -14.41 -33.17 30.59
N GLN A 271 -14.03 -32.20 29.75
CA GLN A 271 -14.01 -30.76 30.11
C GLN A 271 -14.09 -29.88 28.84
N PRO A 272 -14.74 -28.69 28.90
CA PRO A 272 -15.16 -27.94 27.72
C PRO A 272 -14.13 -26.90 27.24
N ARG A 273 -14.13 -26.63 25.93
CA ARG A 273 -13.33 -25.62 25.23
C ARG A 273 -14.08 -24.30 25.08
N GLU A 274 -13.86 -23.34 25.96
CA GLU A 274 -14.22 -21.92 25.74
C GLU A 274 -13.16 -20.99 26.34
N ALA A 275 -12.06 -20.72 25.62
CA ALA A 275 -11.07 -19.70 26.02
C ALA A 275 -10.13 -19.22 24.89
N PHE A 276 -10.52 -19.29 23.61
CA PHE A 276 -9.56 -19.06 22.50
C PHE A 276 -9.72 -17.75 21.72
N ASN A 277 -10.59 -16.82 22.12
CA ASN A 277 -10.84 -15.60 21.34
C ASN A 277 -10.38 -14.27 21.96
N ASP A 278 -9.90 -14.24 23.21
CA ASP A 278 -9.49 -12.99 23.87
C ASP A 278 -7.98 -12.67 23.76
N GLN A 279 -7.14 -13.65 23.40
CA GLN A 279 -5.68 -13.46 23.30
C GLN A 279 -5.20 -12.77 22.01
N ARG A 280 -6.06 -12.58 21.00
CA ARG A 280 -5.65 -11.91 19.74
C ARG A 280 -5.65 -10.39 19.82
N ILE A 281 -6.38 -9.78 20.76
CA ILE A 281 -6.51 -8.32 20.87
C ILE A 281 -5.31 -7.74 21.65
N THR A 282 -4.79 -8.43 22.66
CA THR A 282 -3.65 -7.99 23.47
C THR A 282 -2.30 -8.10 22.73
N ASN A 283 -2.18 -9.04 21.79
CA ASN A 283 -0.93 -9.23 21.02
C ASN A 283 -0.69 -8.14 19.97
N ASN A 284 -1.73 -7.46 19.48
CA ASN A 284 -1.53 -6.36 18.54
C ASN A 284 -1.02 -5.09 19.24
N GLN A 285 -1.42 -4.81 20.48
CA GLN A 285 -0.92 -3.64 21.23
C GLN A 285 0.56 -3.75 21.58
N SER A 286 1.08 -4.96 21.87
CA SER A 286 2.50 -5.16 22.19
C SER A 286 3.40 -5.02 20.95
N ILE A 287 2.93 -5.44 19.78
CA ILE A 287 3.67 -5.28 18.52
C ILE A 287 3.77 -3.79 18.15
N TRP A 288 2.70 -3.02 18.33
CA TRP A 288 2.72 -1.58 18.03
C TRP A 288 3.58 -0.77 19.02
N SER A 289 3.59 -1.12 20.32
CA SER A 289 4.49 -0.46 21.28
C SER A 289 5.95 -0.77 20.99
N MET A 290 6.26 -1.99 20.57
CA MET A 290 7.61 -2.41 20.19
C MET A 290 8.10 -1.73 18.90
N VAL A 291 7.24 -1.59 17.88
CA VAL A 291 7.54 -0.84 16.65
C VAL A 291 7.75 0.65 16.96
N THR A 292 6.92 1.25 17.82
CA THR A 292 7.05 2.66 18.21
C THR A 292 8.34 2.91 18.99
N PHE A 293 8.73 1.98 19.86
CA PHE A 293 10.00 2.02 20.58
C PHE A 293 11.20 1.89 19.64
N LEU A 294 11.16 0.97 18.68
CA LEU A 294 12.21 0.79 17.67
C LEU A 294 12.37 2.03 16.79
N VAL A 295 11.28 2.65 16.38
CA VAL A 295 11.31 3.92 15.61
C VAL A 295 11.93 5.04 16.44
N ARG A 296 11.51 5.22 17.70
CA ARG A 296 12.11 6.24 18.59
C ARG A 296 13.59 5.98 18.84
N TYR A 297 13.97 4.74 19.07
CA TYR A 297 15.35 4.34 19.33
C TYR A 297 16.24 4.57 18.10
N LEU A 298 15.77 4.22 16.90
CA LEU A 298 16.49 4.45 15.66
C LEU A 298 16.57 5.94 15.31
N CYS A 299 15.52 6.73 15.53
CA CYS A 299 15.58 8.18 15.38
C CYS A 299 16.57 8.79 16.37
N HIS A 300 16.55 8.37 17.64
CA HIS A 300 17.50 8.86 18.64
C HIS A 300 18.93 8.53 18.22
N LEU A 301 19.23 7.28 17.84
CA LEU A 301 20.53 6.85 17.32
C LEU A 301 20.99 7.69 16.13
N TYR A 302 20.09 8.04 15.21
CA TYR A 302 20.44 8.83 14.02
C TYR A 302 20.69 10.31 14.36
N PHE A 303 19.97 10.88 15.34
CA PHE A 303 20.10 12.28 15.75
C PHE A 303 21.11 12.52 16.89
N THR A 304 21.61 11.48 17.56
CA THR A 304 22.64 11.59 18.62
C THR A 304 24.03 11.15 18.18
N ILE A 305 24.30 10.91 16.89
CA ILE A 305 25.69 10.84 16.41
C ILE A 305 26.25 12.27 16.42
N PRO A 306 27.15 12.62 17.36
CA PRO A 306 27.76 13.93 17.37
C PRO A 306 28.93 13.88 16.40
N GLY A 307 28.83 14.63 15.30
CA GLY A 307 29.99 14.94 14.48
C GLY A 307 29.90 14.51 13.03
N GLN A 308 29.14 15.27 12.24
CA GLN A 308 29.57 15.70 10.90
C GLN A 308 28.96 17.09 10.62
N ALA A 309 29.33 18.06 11.45
CA ALA A 309 29.17 19.49 11.18
C ALA A 309 30.57 20.12 11.11
N ALA A 310 31.38 19.66 10.17
CA ALA A 310 32.64 20.30 9.80
C ALA A 310 33.06 19.76 8.44
N HIS A 311 32.66 20.45 7.38
CA HIS A 311 33.23 20.53 6.04
C HIS A 311 32.11 20.75 5.02
N LEU A 312 31.72 22.02 4.90
CA LEU A 312 31.21 22.68 3.69
C LEU A 312 31.14 24.18 4.05
N LYS A 313 32.32 24.81 4.03
CA LYS A 313 32.45 26.21 3.62
C LYS A 313 32.68 26.18 2.11
#